data_AF-F0VD40-F1
#
_entry.id   AF-F0VD40-F1
#
_cell.length_a   1.000
_cell.length_b   1.000
_cell.length_c   1.000
_cell.angle_alpha   90.00
_cell.angle_beta   90.00
_cell.angle_gamma   90.00
#
_symmetry.space_group_name_H-M   'P 1'
#
loop_
_entity.id
_entity.type
_entity.pdbx_description
1 polymer ?
#
loop_
_entity_poly.entity_id
_entity_poly.type
_entity_poly.pdbx_seq_one_letter_code
_entity_poly.pdbx_strand_id
1 'polypeptide(L)'
;METSEEPPRSGENVVAGLVSTGKWMGVVSGTFTLVLWVMHCFDLSASLDYDKRDFFNDVNARGWRKGLFSLDSEVFWDAWTPFIMGMMSLLMHTERFQMPVFTSNWCRFGFWHAAVCLFANLGYNGIAGLVVGAFTALTALIAFLLVCFHRGPAHLFTDTGKPIHPFYAWFILHDARGNNRLRSANSRQNGKTPGSVQERFPPKRAFPATPAVNADLQDTPATTDALPETPKPDTRAEDTKEEAKEPPAEA
;
A
#
# COMPACT_ATOMS: atom_id res chain seq x y z
N MET A 1 27.17 -9.13 -41.95
CA MET A 1 28.05 -8.47 -40.96
C MET A 1 27.51 -8.87 -39.61
N GLU A 2 27.92 -10.04 -39.11
CA GLU A 2 27.52 -10.53 -37.79
C GLU A 2 28.31 -9.75 -36.74
N THR A 3 27.61 -9.01 -35.90
CA THR A 3 28.20 -8.45 -34.68
C THR A 3 28.43 -9.61 -33.73
N SER A 4 29.69 -9.93 -33.44
CA SER A 4 30.03 -10.91 -32.41
C SER A 4 29.54 -10.39 -31.05
N GLU A 5 28.45 -10.96 -30.55
CA GLU A 5 27.98 -10.68 -29.19
C GLU A 5 29.00 -11.25 -28.20
N GLU A 6 29.67 -10.37 -27.44
CA GLU A 6 30.48 -10.81 -26.31
C GLU A 6 29.59 -11.51 -25.27
N PRO A 7 30.06 -12.62 -24.66
CA PRO A 7 29.29 -13.31 -23.64
C PRO A 7 29.05 -12.41 -22.41
N PRO A 8 27.85 -12.47 -21.80
CA PRO A 8 27.51 -11.64 -20.64
C PRO A 8 28.43 -11.92 -19.46
N ARG A 9 28.77 -10.87 -18.70
CA ARG A 9 29.61 -10.99 -17.51
C ARG A 9 28.85 -11.75 -16.42
N SER A 10 29.51 -12.62 -15.66
CA SER A 10 28.83 -13.50 -14.69
C SER A 10 27.90 -12.77 -13.69
N GLY A 11 28.25 -11.53 -13.30
CA GLY A 11 27.42 -10.71 -12.42
C GLY A 11 26.11 -10.21 -13.03
N GLU A 12 26.01 -10.09 -14.35
CA GLU A 12 24.81 -9.61 -15.04
C GLU A 12 23.68 -10.64 -14.94
N ASN A 13 24.01 -11.94 -14.98
CA ASN A 13 23.05 -13.03 -14.82
C ASN A 13 22.43 -13.03 -13.41
N VAL A 14 23.21 -12.71 -12.38
CA VAL A 14 22.74 -12.64 -10.99
C VAL A 14 21.76 -11.49 -10.80
N VAL A 15 22.10 -10.30 -11.31
CA VAL A 15 21.22 -9.12 -11.24
C VAL A 15 19.94 -9.36 -12.03
N ALA A 16 20.02 -9.95 -13.23
CA ALA A 16 18.85 -10.30 -14.02
C ALA A 16 17.93 -11.29 -13.29
N GLY A 17 18.50 -12.30 -12.62
CA GLY A 17 17.76 -13.22 -11.76
C GLY A 17 17.05 -12.51 -10.62
N LEU A 18 17.73 -11.61 -9.90
CA LEU A 18 17.15 -10.85 -8.79
C LEU A 18 16.01 -9.93 -9.26
N VAL A 19 16.18 -9.26 -10.40
CA VAL A 19 15.16 -8.43 -11.04
C VAL A 19 13.92 -9.27 -11.38
N SER A 20 14.11 -10.44 -11.99
CA SER A 20 13.02 -11.37 -12.31
C SER A 20 12.27 -11.81 -11.05
N THR A 21 13.00 -12.21 -10.00
CA THR A 21 12.43 -12.60 -8.71
C THR A 21 11.63 -11.45 -8.09
N GLY A 22 12.16 -10.22 -8.08
CA GLY A 22 11.45 -9.06 -7.54
C GLY A 22 10.12 -8.80 -8.25
N LYS A 23 10.09 -8.95 -9.59
CA LYS A 23 8.86 -8.81 -10.39
C LYS A 23 7.83 -9.88 -10.02
N TRP A 24 8.24 -11.14 -9.92
CA TRP A 24 7.34 -12.25 -9.56
C TRP A 24 6.85 -12.17 -8.12
N MET A 25 7.69 -11.72 -7.19
CA MET A 25 7.29 -11.51 -5.80
C MET A 25 6.20 -10.46 -5.67
N GLY A 26 6.22 -9.41 -6.51
CA GLY A 26 5.12 -8.45 -6.62
C GLY A 26 3.78 -9.10 -6.93
N VAL A 27 3.75 -9.95 -7.96
CA VAL A 27 2.57 -10.72 -8.39
C VAL A 27 2.08 -11.67 -7.29
N VAL A 28 2.99 -12.44 -6.70
CA VAL A 28 2.66 -13.39 -5.64
C VAL A 28 2.13 -12.65 -4.40
N SER A 29 2.75 -11.52 -4.04
CA SER A 29 2.29 -10.68 -2.93
C SER A 29 0.87 -10.15 -3.19
N GLY A 30 0.58 -9.63 -4.40
CA GLY A 30 -0.77 -9.18 -4.74
C GLY A 30 -1.80 -10.30 -4.66
N THR A 31 -1.42 -11.51 -5.10
CA THR A 31 -2.27 -12.72 -5.01
C THR A 31 -2.57 -13.08 -3.55
N PHE A 32 -1.56 -13.11 -2.68
CA PHE A 32 -1.76 -13.41 -1.26
C PHE A 32 -2.61 -12.36 -0.55
N THR A 33 -2.46 -11.08 -0.88
CA THR A 33 -3.33 -10.02 -0.36
C THR A 33 -4.79 -10.24 -0.80
N LEU A 34 -5.05 -10.70 -2.03
CA LEU A 34 -6.42 -11.05 -2.45
C LEU A 34 -6.97 -12.29 -1.73
N VAL A 35 -6.15 -13.30 -1.48
CA VAL A 35 -6.55 -14.47 -0.69
C VAL A 35 -6.89 -14.05 0.75
N LEU A 36 -6.08 -13.16 1.34
CA LEU A 36 -6.33 -12.58 2.66
C LEU A 36 -7.66 -11.80 2.68
N TRP A 37 -7.96 -11.03 1.64
CA TRP A 37 -9.25 -10.36 1.49
C TRP A 37 -10.42 -11.35 1.44
N VAL A 38 -10.30 -12.45 0.68
CA VAL A 38 -11.34 -13.50 0.65
C VAL A 38 -11.56 -14.10 2.04
N MET A 39 -10.49 -14.38 2.78
CA MET A 39 -10.59 -14.82 4.19
C MET A 39 -11.29 -13.76 5.06
N HIS A 40 -10.98 -12.49 4.84
CA HIS A 40 -11.57 -11.38 5.59
C HIS A 40 -13.08 -11.28 5.35
N CYS A 41 -13.53 -11.49 4.11
CA CYS A 41 -14.96 -11.56 3.79
C CYS A 41 -15.70 -12.68 4.54
N PHE A 42 -15.04 -13.81 4.82
CA PHE A 42 -15.62 -14.87 5.65
C PHE A 42 -15.69 -14.49 7.13
N ASP A 43 -14.66 -13.81 7.66
CA ASP A 43 -14.62 -13.36 9.05
C ASP A 43 -15.67 -12.26 9.35
N LEU A 44 -15.96 -11.41 8.36
CA LEU A 44 -17.05 -10.42 8.44
C LEU A 44 -18.45 -11.04 8.58
N SER A 45 -18.56 -12.39 8.57
CA SER A 45 -19.81 -13.13 8.73
C SER A 45 -20.89 -12.65 7.77
N ALA A 46 -20.48 -12.29 6.55
CA ALA A 46 -21.36 -11.87 5.47
C ALA A 46 -22.14 -13.08 4.94
N SER A 47 -23.14 -13.50 5.71
CA SER A 47 -24.10 -14.54 5.31
C SER A 47 -25.31 -13.87 4.67
N LEU A 48 -25.78 -14.46 3.56
CA LEU A 48 -27.06 -14.12 2.96
C LEU A 48 -28.10 -15.10 3.52
N ASP A 49 -28.93 -14.63 4.44
CA ASP A 49 -30.02 -15.41 5.01
C ASP A 49 -31.37 -14.99 4.39
N TYR A 50 -32.34 -15.90 4.42
CA TYR A 50 -33.69 -15.66 3.95
C TYR A 50 -34.69 -16.06 5.04
N ASP A 51 -35.50 -15.10 5.48
CA ASP A 51 -36.54 -15.35 6.45
C ASP A 51 -37.72 -16.10 5.80
N LYS A 52 -37.91 -17.36 6.21
CA LYS A 52 -38.97 -18.23 5.69
C LYS A 52 -40.37 -17.77 6.10
N ARG A 53 -40.49 -16.94 7.14
CA ARG A 53 -41.78 -16.52 7.72
C ARG A 53 -42.22 -15.17 7.21
N ASP A 54 -41.29 -14.27 6.93
CA ASP A 54 -41.59 -12.93 6.43
C ASP A 54 -40.64 -12.55 5.29
N PHE A 55 -41.16 -12.58 4.06
CA PHE A 55 -40.41 -12.24 2.84
C PHE A 55 -39.90 -10.79 2.84
N PHE A 56 -40.57 -9.88 3.56
CA PHE A 56 -40.19 -8.47 3.62
C PHE A 56 -39.23 -8.15 4.77
N ASN A 57 -38.94 -9.13 5.63
CA ASN A 57 -38.01 -8.93 6.73
C ASN A 57 -36.57 -8.89 6.22
N ASP A 58 -35.91 -7.77 6.44
CA ASP A 58 -34.56 -7.50 5.96
C ASP A 58 -33.50 -7.99 6.94
N VAL A 59 -33.37 -9.31 7.06
CA VAL A 59 -32.37 -9.97 7.93
C VAL A 59 -30.93 -9.72 7.49
N ASN A 60 -30.72 -9.35 6.22
CA ASN A 60 -29.40 -9.12 5.62
C ASN A 60 -28.85 -7.71 5.86
N ALA A 61 -29.64 -6.81 6.47
CA ALA A 61 -29.23 -5.44 6.69
C ALA A 61 -27.92 -5.32 7.48
N ARG A 62 -27.75 -6.13 8.53
CA ARG A 62 -26.63 -6.00 9.47
C ARG A 62 -25.31 -6.57 8.93
N GLY A 63 -25.31 -7.83 8.51
CA GLY A 63 -24.10 -8.52 8.04
C GLY A 63 -23.73 -8.14 6.61
N TRP A 64 -24.67 -8.30 5.67
CA TRP A 64 -24.40 -8.11 4.26
C TRP A 64 -24.30 -6.63 3.86
N ARG A 65 -25.36 -5.85 4.11
CA ARG A 65 -25.41 -4.46 3.64
C ARG A 65 -24.54 -3.53 4.49
N LYS A 66 -24.72 -3.53 5.81
CA LYS A 66 -23.98 -2.62 6.68
C LYS A 66 -22.55 -3.07 6.95
N GLY A 67 -22.25 -4.36 6.83
CA GLY A 67 -20.91 -4.92 7.09
C GLY A 67 -20.00 -5.00 5.87
N LEU A 68 -20.52 -5.27 4.67
CA LEU A 68 -19.69 -5.48 3.47
C LEU A 68 -20.02 -4.52 2.32
N PHE A 69 -21.32 -4.26 2.09
CA PHE A 69 -21.81 -3.40 1.00
C PHE A 69 -22.34 -2.06 1.51
N SER A 70 -21.60 -1.45 2.44
CA SER A 70 -21.91 -0.12 2.96
C SER A 70 -21.10 0.92 2.20
N LEU A 71 -21.72 2.05 1.86
CA LEU A 71 -21.02 3.24 1.38
C LEU A 71 -20.58 4.16 2.52
N ASP A 72 -20.78 3.72 3.77
CA ASP A 72 -20.11 4.31 4.90
C ASP A 72 -18.60 4.17 4.67
N SER A 73 -17.90 5.31 4.66
CA SER A 73 -16.48 5.36 4.34
C SER A 73 -15.65 4.52 5.29
N GLU A 74 -16.01 4.44 6.57
CA GLU A 74 -15.26 3.67 7.55
C GLU A 74 -15.30 2.18 7.21
N VAL A 75 -16.51 1.66 6.97
CA VAL A 75 -16.72 0.26 6.60
C VAL A 75 -16.16 -0.05 5.21
N PHE A 76 -16.37 0.84 4.25
CA PHE A 76 -15.93 0.62 2.87
C PHE A 76 -14.42 0.51 2.80
N TRP A 77 -13.69 1.45 3.39
CA TRP A 77 -12.23 1.42 3.37
C TRP A 77 -11.70 0.23 4.16
N ASP A 78 -12.28 -0.11 5.30
CA ASP A 78 -11.85 -1.27 6.08
C ASP A 78 -12.02 -2.58 5.28
N ALA A 79 -13.22 -2.85 4.76
CA ALA A 79 -13.51 -4.10 4.07
C ALA A 79 -12.84 -4.24 2.68
N TRP A 80 -12.63 -3.14 1.95
CA TRP A 80 -12.19 -3.17 0.55
C TRP A 80 -10.73 -2.78 0.32
N THR A 81 -10.02 -2.20 1.29
CA THR A 81 -8.61 -1.83 1.11
C THR A 81 -7.73 -3.01 0.68
N PRO A 82 -7.82 -4.21 1.28
CA PRO A 82 -7.03 -5.36 0.85
C PRO A 82 -7.33 -5.76 -0.60
N PHE A 83 -8.60 -5.77 -0.99
CA PHE A 83 -8.99 -6.05 -2.37
C PHE A 83 -8.39 -5.05 -3.35
N ILE A 84 -8.58 -3.75 -3.12
CA ILE A 84 -8.13 -2.70 -4.03
C ILE A 84 -6.61 -2.74 -4.16
N MET A 85 -5.88 -2.82 -3.03
CA MET A 85 -4.42 -2.86 -3.03
C MET A 85 -3.85 -4.16 -3.63
N GLY A 86 -4.44 -5.31 -3.32
CA GLY A 86 -4.05 -6.60 -3.91
C GLY A 86 -4.30 -6.63 -5.42
N MET A 87 -5.47 -6.17 -5.86
CA MET A 87 -5.84 -6.08 -7.27
C MET A 87 -4.94 -5.11 -8.03
N MET A 88 -4.67 -3.92 -7.49
CA MET A 88 -3.73 -2.97 -8.10
C MET A 88 -2.32 -3.57 -8.22
N SER A 89 -1.87 -4.33 -7.22
CA SER A 89 -0.60 -5.05 -7.26
C SER A 89 -0.54 -6.10 -8.35
N LEU A 90 -1.64 -6.79 -8.67
CA LEU A 90 -1.68 -7.70 -9.82
C LEU A 90 -1.76 -6.96 -11.15
N LEU A 91 -2.66 -5.97 -11.26
CA LEU A 91 -2.92 -5.26 -12.50
C LEU A 91 -1.68 -4.54 -13.04
N MET A 92 -0.81 -4.01 -12.16
CA MET A 92 0.43 -3.34 -12.58
C MET A 92 1.44 -4.26 -13.29
N HIS A 93 1.28 -5.58 -13.16
CA HIS A 93 2.09 -6.56 -13.89
C HIS A 93 1.43 -7.03 -15.17
N THR A 94 0.23 -6.58 -15.54
CA THR A 94 -0.42 -6.92 -16.81
C THR A 94 0.01 -5.96 -17.94
N GLU A 95 0.10 -6.45 -19.18
CA GLU A 95 0.48 -5.62 -20.33
C GLU A 95 -0.50 -4.47 -20.58
N ARG A 96 -1.78 -4.66 -20.26
CA ARG A 96 -2.85 -3.69 -20.54
C ARG A 96 -3.01 -2.62 -19.46
N PHE A 97 -2.62 -2.89 -18.21
CA PHE A 97 -2.78 -1.98 -17.08
C PHE A 97 -1.44 -1.55 -16.50
N GLN A 98 -0.62 -0.89 -17.31
CA GLN A 98 0.62 -0.29 -16.81
C GLN A 98 0.31 0.92 -15.92
N MET A 99 0.72 0.83 -14.65
CA MET A 99 0.63 1.91 -13.68
C MET A 99 2.03 2.48 -13.39
N PRO A 100 2.57 3.37 -14.26
CA PRO A 100 3.93 3.90 -14.12
C PRO A 100 4.13 4.73 -12.86
N VAL A 101 3.05 5.17 -12.19
CA VAL A 101 3.11 5.80 -10.88
C VAL A 101 3.82 4.90 -9.87
N PHE A 102 3.58 3.59 -9.92
CA PHE A 102 4.17 2.62 -8.99
C PHE A 102 5.35 1.85 -9.60
N THR A 103 5.31 1.54 -10.91
CA THR A 103 6.28 0.61 -11.54
C THR A 103 7.39 1.28 -12.34
N SER A 104 7.46 2.61 -12.41
CA SER A 104 8.51 3.30 -13.19
C SER A 104 9.92 3.07 -12.65
N ASN A 105 10.06 2.87 -11.33
CA ASN A 105 11.33 2.56 -10.69
C ASN A 105 11.12 1.69 -9.44
N TRP A 106 12.18 1.01 -9.02
CA TRP A 106 12.17 0.09 -7.89
C TRP A 106 11.87 0.75 -6.54
N CYS A 107 12.18 2.04 -6.38
CA CYS A 107 11.90 2.77 -5.15
C CYS A 107 10.39 2.97 -4.95
N ARG A 108 9.68 3.44 -6.00
CA ARG A 108 8.22 3.58 -5.98
C ARG A 108 7.51 2.23 -5.80
N PHE A 109 8.04 1.19 -6.42
CA PHE A 109 7.53 -0.18 -6.26
C PHE A 109 7.70 -0.69 -4.81
N GLY A 110 8.86 -0.42 -4.20
CA GLY A 110 9.10 -0.72 -2.78
C GLY A 110 8.18 0.03 -1.84
N PHE A 111 7.97 1.34 -2.05
CA PHE A 111 7.01 2.14 -1.27
C PHE A 111 5.57 1.66 -1.43
N TRP A 112 5.17 1.28 -2.65
CA TRP A 112 3.87 0.69 -2.89
C TRP A 112 3.68 -0.58 -2.05
N HIS A 113 4.60 -1.55 -2.14
CA HIS A 113 4.50 -2.78 -1.36
C HIS A 113 4.63 -2.55 0.16
N ALA A 114 5.37 -1.53 0.60
CA ALA A 114 5.37 -1.12 2.01
C ALA A 114 3.98 -0.63 2.45
N ALA A 115 3.30 0.16 1.62
CA ALA A 115 1.93 0.58 1.88
C ALA A 115 0.95 -0.62 1.89
N VAL A 116 1.06 -1.55 0.95
CA VAL A 116 0.25 -2.78 0.94
C VAL A 116 0.48 -3.60 2.23
N CYS A 117 1.73 -3.72 2.67
CA CYS A 117 2.05 -4.42 3.91
C CYS A 117 1.33 -3.80 5.13
N LEU A 118 1.41 -2.46 5.27
CA LEU A 118 0.85 -1.75 6.41
C LEU A 118 -0.68 -1.67 6.37
N PHE A 119 -1.24 -1.30 5.23
CA PHE A 119 -2.66 -0.93 5.11
C PHE A 119 -3.56 -2.03 4.57
N ALA A 120 -3.02 -3.09 3.95
CA ALA A 120 -3.82 -4.16 3.36
C ALA A 120 -3.56 -5.55 3.97
N ASN A 121 -2.46 -5.73 4.72
CA ASN A 121 -2.10 -7.04 5.26
C ASN A 121 -2.07 -7.08 6.80
N LEU A 122 -1.22 -6.29 7.46
CA LEU A 122 -0.97 -6.43 8.90
C LEU A 122 -2.20 -6.22 9.79
N GLY A 123 -3.17 -5.41 9.35
CA GLY A 123 -4.41 -5.14 10.09
C GLY A 123 -5.48 -6.23 9.97
N TYR A 124 -5.31 -7.22 9.09
CA TYR A 124 -6.39 -8.11 8.68
C TYR A 124 -6.19 -9.55 9.16
N ASN A 125 -7.24 -10.16 9.70
CA ASN A 125 -7.34 -11.60 10.05
C ASN A 125 -6.18 -12.14 10.92
N GLY A 126 -5.65 -11.32 11.84
CA GLY A 126 -4.66 -11.72 12.85
C GLY A 126 -3.38 -12.34 12.27
N ILE A 127 -3.12 -13.62 12.60
CA ILE A 127 -1.89 -14.33 12.18
C ILE A 127 -1.80 -14.46 10.65
N ALA A 128 -2.92 -14.65 9.95
CA ALA A 128 -2.92 -14.75 8.50
C ALA A 128 -2.38 -13.46 7.86
N GLY A 129 -2.84 -12.30 8.33
CA GLY A 129 -2.35 -11.00 7.88
C GLY A 129 -0.89 -10.77 8.21
N LEU A 130 -0.40 -11.28 9.36
CA LEU A 130 1.01 -11.20 9.73
C LEU A 130 1.91 -12.00 8.78
N VAL A 131 1.50 -13.22 8.41
CA VAL A 131 2.26 -14.08 7.46
C VAL A 131 2.30 -13.45 6.07
N VAL A 132 1.16 -13.00 5.56
CA VAL A 132 1.09 -12.31 4.25
C VAL A 132 1.87 -10.99 4.29
N GLY A 133 1.73 -10.23 5.36
CA GLY A 133 2.46 -8.98 5.61
C GLY A 133 3.98 -9.18 5.60
N ALA A 134 4.49 -10.23 6.26
CA ALA A 134 5.92 -10.56 6.25
C ALA A 134 6.43 -10.85 4.83
N PHE A 135 5.66 -11.58 4.02
CA PHE A 135 6.01 -11.85 2.62
C PHE A 135 6.02 -10.56 1.78
N THR A 136 5.03 -9.69 1.96
CA THR A 136 4.97 -8.38 1.29
C THR A 136 6.10 -7.45 1.74
N ALA A 137 6.48 -7.48 3.02
CA ALA A 137 7.62 -6.73 3.55
C ALA A 137 8.95 -7.21 2.91
N LEU A 138 9.13 -8.53 2.74
CA LEU A 138 10.27 -9.08 2.03
C LEU A 138 10.30 -8.62 0.56
N THR A 139 9.13 -8.56 -0.09
CA THR A 139 8.99 -8.02 -1.45
C THR A 139 9.43 -6.55 -1.52
N ALA A 140 8.99 -5.72 -0.57
CA ALA A 140 9.41 -4.32 -0.47
C ALA A 140 10.92 -4.19 -0.21
N LEU A 141 11.49 -5.03 0.66
CA LEU A 141 12.93 -5.04 0.95
C LEU A 141 13.76 -5.35 -0.31
N ILE A 142 13.38 -6.39 -1.06
CA ILE A 142 14.06 -6.74 -2.32
C ILE A 142 13.95 -5.61 -3.34
N ALA A 143 12.80 -4.95 -3.42
CA ALA A 143 12.62 -3.78 -4.28
C ALA A 143 13.58 -2.64 -3.89
N PHE A 144 13.72 -2.34 -2.60
CA PHE A 144 14.68 -1.33 -2.14
C PHE A 144 16.14 -1.72 -2.42
N LEU A 145 16.51 -2.99 -2.27
CA LEU A 145 17.84 -3.46 -2.66
C LEU A 145 18.10 -3.26 -4.16
N LEU A 146 17.10 -3.56 -5.01
CA LEU A 146 17.20 -3.41 -6.46
C LEU A 146 17.37 -1.95 -6.93
N VAL A 147 17.01 -0.95 -6.12
CA VAL A 147 17.31 0.46 -6.41
C VAL A 147 18.81 0.69 -6.63
N CYS A 148 19.67 -0.04 -5.93
CA CYS A 148 21.12 0.11 -6.04
C CYS A 148 21.71 -0.63 -7.25
N PHE A 149 21.06 -1.70 -7.72
CA PHE A 149 21.63 -2.60 -8.72
C PHE A 149 20.99 -2.49 -10.12
N HIS A 150 19.77 -1.95 -10.22
CA HIS A 150 19.03 -1.91 -11.47
C HIS A 150 18.15 -0.65 -11.61
N ARG A 151 18.31 0.08 -12.72
CA ARG A 151 17.60 1.35 -13.00
C ARG A 151 16.38 1.23 -13.92
N GLY A 152 16.01 0.01 -14.32
CA GLY A 152 14.85 -0.22 -15.17
C GLY A 152 13.52 -0.32 -14.40
N PRO A 153 12.40 -0.44 -15.11
CA PRO A 153 11.07 -0.53 -14.51
C PRO A 153 10.84 -1.87 -13.80
N ALA A 154 9.91 -1.86 -12.84
CA ALA A 154 9.59 -3.00 -11.98
C ALA A 154 8.41 -3.86 -12.50
N HIS A 155 7.80 -3.53 -13.64
CA HIS A 155 6.73 -4.35 -14.22
C HIS A 155 7.27 -5.56 -15.00
N LEU A 156 6.44 -6.61 -15.16
CA LEU A 156 6.85 -7.89 -15.74
C LEU A 156 7.13 -7.77 -17.24
N PHE A 157 6.25 -7.10 -17.98
CA PHE A 157 6.29 -6.99 -19.45
C PHE A 157 6.94 -5.70 -19.92
N THR A 158 8.21 -5.76 -20.29
CA THR A 158 9.02 -4.60 -20.71
C THR A 158 8.78 -4.13 -22.15
N ASP A 159 7.87 -4.76 -22.91
CA ASP A 159 7.99 -4.79 -24.38
C ASP A 159 6.79 -4.30 -25.18
N THR A 160 6.04 -3.34 -24.66
CA THR A 160 5.15 -2.59 -25.54
C THR A 160 5.90 -1.36 -26.04
N GLY A 161 6.57 -1.46 -27.18
CA GLY A 161 6.99 -0.32 -28.01
C GLY A 161 5.81 0.54 -28.51
N LYS A 162 4.71 0.58 -27.76
CA LYS A 162 3.50 1.37 -28.01
C LYS A 162 3.60 2.67 -27.22
N PRO A 163 3.15 3.79 -27.80
CA PRO A 163 3.18 5.08 -27.13
C PRO A 163 2.39 5.01 -25.84
N ILE A 164 3.07 5.38 -24.75
CA ILE A 164 2.50 5.55 -23.43
C ILE A 164 1.32 6.51 -23.55
N HIS A 165 0.14 6.13 -23.01
CA HIS A 165 -1.07 6.95 -23.07
C HIS A 165 -0.77 8.40 -22.66
N PRO A 166 -1.30 9.43 -23.36
CA PRO A 166 -0.91 10.83 -23.15
C PRO A 166 -1.04 11.30 -21.70
N PHE A 167 -1.99 10.74 -20.95
CA PHE A 167 -2.12 10.97 -19.50
C PHE A 167 -0.85 10.63 -18.71
N TYR A 168 -0.21 9.49 -19.00
CA TYR A 168 1.03 9.07 -18.33
C TYR A 168 2.27 9.75 -18.94
N ALA A 169 2.22 10.16 -20.21
CA ALA A 169 3.28 10.92 -20.84
C ALA A 169 3.57 12.23 -20.11
N TRP A 170 2.53 12.90 -19.57
CA TRP A 170 2.69 14.11 -18.76
C TRP A 170 3.55 13.88 -17.50
N PHE A 171 3.29 12.79 -16.76
CA PHE A 171 4.08 12.43 -15.58
C PHE A 171 5.53 12.09 -15.91
N ILE A 172 5.77 11.36 -17.01
CA ILE A 172 7.12 11.02 -17.46
C ILE A 172 7.88 12.26 -17.94
N LEU A 173 7.22 13.19 -18.65
CA LEU A 173 7.83 14.45 -19.07
C LEU A 173 8.23 15.33 -17.88
N HIS A 174 7.42 15.34 -16.82
CA HIS A 174 7.75 16.06 -15.59
C HIS A 174 8.96 15.45 -14.86
N ASP A 175 9.05 14.12 -14.81
CA ASP A 175 10.19 13.41 -14.20
C ASP A 175 11.48 13.59 -15.01
N ALA A 176 11.40 13.52 -16.35
CA ALA A 176 12.51 13.74 -17.26
C ALA A 176 13.06 15.18 -17.22
N ARG A 177 12.20 16.18 -16.98
CA ARG A 177 12.62 17.58 -16.77
C ARG A 177 13.47 17.75 -15.52
N GLY A 178 13.25 16.96 -14.47
CA GLY A 178 14.07 16.95 -13.25
C GLY A 178 15.49 16.42 -13.53
N ASN A 179 15.61 15.27 -14.19
CA ASN A 179 16.90 14.64 -14.45
C ASN A 179 17.78 15.41 -15.45
N ASN A 180 17.20 16.05 -16.46
CA ASN A 180 17.97 16.85 -17.42
C ASN A 180 18.55 18.12 -16.79
N ARG A 181 17.91 18.69 -15.75
CA ARG A 181 18.47 19.83 -15.00
C ARG A 181 19.73 19.45 -14.21
N LEU A 182 19.73 18.27 -13.58
CA LEU A 182 20.91 17.76 -12.85
C LEU A 182 22.08 17.46 -13.79
N ARG A 183 21.80 16.90 -14.98
CA ARG A 183 22.83 16.62 -15.99
C ARG A 183 23.42 17.88 -16.61
N SER A 184 22.59 18.90 -16.84
CA SER A 184 23.05 20.22 -17.32
C SER A 184 23.85 20.98 -16.26
N ALA A 185 23.56 20.81 -14.96
CA ALA A 185 24.34 21.42 -13.89
C ALA A 185 25.74 20.80 -13.78
N ASN A 186 25.84 19.47 -13.86
CA ASN A 186 27.14 18.77 -13.82
C ASN A 186 28.01 19.04 -15.05
N SER A 187 27.42 19.21 -16.23
CA SER A 187 28.16 19.51 -17.46
C SER A 187 28.86 20.89 -17.44
N ARG A 188 28.39 21.85 -16.62
CA ARG A 188 29.05 23.17 -16.49
C ARG A 188 30.25 23.16 -15.55
N GLN A 189 30.41 22.13 -14.73
CA GLN A 189 31.47 22.08 -13.72
C GLN A 189 32.79 21.49 -14.25
N ASN A 190 32.74 20.64 -15.29
CA ASN A 190 33.92 20.00 -15.88
C ASN A 190 34.70 20.82 -16.92
N GLY A 191 34.30 22.08 -17.18
CA GLY A 191 34.95 22.96 -18.16
C GLY A 191 35.94 23.99 -17.59
N LYS A 192 36.20 24.00 -16.28
CA LYS A 192 37.12 24.97 -15.66
C LYS A 192 38.51 24.37 -15.48
N THR A 193 39.38 24.70 -16.43
CA THR A 193 40.85 24.60 -16.34
C THR A 193 41.39 25.30 -15.08
N PRO A 194 42.45 24.79 -14.44
CA PRO A 194 43.06 25.43 -13.28
C PRO A 194 43.96 26.59 -13.75
N GLY A 195 43.47 27.81 -13.63
CA GLY A 195 44.23 29.03 -13.90
C GLY A 195 43.92 30.11 -12.86
N SER A 196 44.94 30.41 -12.05
CA SER A 196 45.21 31.66 -11.30
C SER A 196 44.04 32.46 -10.71
N VAL A 197 44.00 32.48 -9.37
CA VAL A 197 43.95 33.65 -8.48
C VAL A 197 43.33 34.94 -9.06
N GLN A 198 42.12 35.30 -8.60
CA GLN A 198 41.91 36.61 -7.98
C GLN A 198 40.62 36.63 -7.15
N GLU A 199 40.78 37.05 -5.90
CA GLU A 199 39.73 37.30 -4.92
C GLU A 199 38.66 38.26 -5.47
N ARG A 200 37.38 37.88 -5.34
CA ARG A 200 36.28 38.84 -5.28
C ARG A 200 35.16 38.24 -4.45
N PHE A 201 35.20 38.53 -3.15
CA PHE A 201 34.05 38.36 -2.27
C PHE A 201 32.91 39.27 -2.76
N PRO A 202 31.72 38.74 -3.05
CA PRO A 202 30.54 39.59 -3.19
C PRO A 202 30.13 40.11 -1.80
N PRO A 203 29.61 41.35 -1.71
CA PRO A 203 29.15 41.91 -0.45
C PRO A 203 28.01 41.07 0.14
N LYS A 204 28.05 40.85 1.45
CA LYS A 204 26.98 40.24 2.25
C LYS A 204 25.66 40.95 1.93
N ARG A 205 24.75 40.25 1.28
CA ARG A 205 23.36 40.71 1.13
C ARG A 205 22.73 40.69 2.52
N ALA A 206 22.39 41.87 3.04
CA ALA A 206 21.57 41.99 4.23
C ALA A 206 20.22 41.33 3.96
N PHE A 207 19.89 40.32 4.78
CA PHE A 207 18.56 39.73 4.78
C PHE A 207 17.58 40.73 5.40
N PRO A 208 16.45 41.04 4.75
CA PRO A 208 15.38 41.79 5.40
C PRO A 208 14.84 40.98 6.58
N ALA A 209 14.68 41.65 7.72
CA ALA A 209 14.13 41.08 8.92
C ALA A 209 12.74 40.48 8.65
N THR A 210 12.56 39.22 9.03
CA THR A 210 11.27 38.53 9.02
C THR A 210 10.33 39.27 9.98
N PRO A 211 9.14 39.71 9.54
CA PRO A 211 8.12 40.23 10.45
C PRO A 211 7.68 39.10 11.40
N ALA A 212 7.67 39.42 12.69
CA ALA A 212 7.16 38.56 13.74
C ALA A 212 5.70 38.18 13.43
N VAL A 213 5.46 36.88 13.23
CA VAL A 213 4.10 36.34 13.17
C VAL A 213 3.61 36.26 14.61
N ASN A 214 2.61 37.09 14.91
CA ASN A 214 1.91 37.14 16.18
C ASN A 214 1.36 35.75 16.52
N ALA A 215 1.77 35.25 17.69
CA ALA A 215 1.14 34.14 18.37
C ALA A 215 -0.16 34.66 19.00
N ASP A 216 -1.27 34.51 18.30
CA ASP A 216 -2.61 34.57 18.86
C ASP A 216 -3.38 33.36 18.33
N LEU A 217 -3.08 32.19 18.89
CA LEU A 217 -4.00 31.06 18.87
C LEU A 217 -4.71 31.08 20.22
N GLN A 218 -5.95 31.56 20.19
CA GLN A 218 -6.86 31.60 21.31
C GLN A 218 -7.18 30.16 21.76
N ASP A 219 -6.83 29.86 23.01
CA ASP A 219 -7.33 28.70 23.73
C ASP A 219 -8.86 28.75 23.77
N THR A 220 -9.49 27.83 23.03
CA THR A 220 -10.93 27.59 23.16
C THR A 220 -11.11 26.56 24.28
N PRO A 221 -11.83 26.88 25.37
CA PRO A 221 -12.07 25.91 26.43
C PRO A 221 -12.92 24.76 25.89
N ALA A 222 -12.43 23.54 26.08
CA ALA A 222 -13.16 22.32 25.80
C ALA A 222 -14.41 22.26 26.70
N THR A 223 -15.57 22.53 26.13
CA THR A 223 -16.87 22.19 26.72
C THR A 223 -16.90 20.68 26.87
N THR A 224 -16.73 20.24 28.11
CA THR A 224 -16.90 18.84 28.52
C THR A 224 -18.40 18.60 28.62
N ASP A 225 -19.03 18.27 27.49
CA ASP A 225 -20.40 17.78 27.50
C ASP A 225 -20.40 16.39 28.14
N ALA A 226 -21.00 16.34 29.33
CA ALA A 226 -21.21 15.15 30.11
C ALA A 226 -21.98 14.11 29.28
N LEU A 227 -21.36 12.96 29.04
CA LEU A 227 -22.02 11.77 28.52
C LEU A 227 -23.10 11.32 29.52
N PRO A 228 -24.33 11.05 29.06
CA PRO A 228 -25.38 10.50 29.91
C PRO A 228 -24.97 9.12 30.42
N GLU A 229 -25.05 8.94 31.75
CA GLU A 229 -24.78 7.69 32.43
C GLU A 229 -25.60 6.55 31.80
N THR A 230 -24.91 5.55 31.25
CA THR A 230 -25.53 4.32 30.78
C THR A 230 -26.17 3.56 31.95
N PRO A 231 -27.43 3.12 31.84
CA PRO A 231 -28.09 2.37 32.91
C PRO A 231 -27.35 1.07 33.19
N LYS A 232 -27.06 0.84 34.47
CA LYS A 232 -26.45 -0.37 35.01
C LYS A 232 -27.35 -1.58 34.64
N PRO A 233 -26.83 -2.63 33.99
CA PRO A 233 -27.62 -3.83 33.72
C PRO A 233 -27.93 -4.52 35.06
N ASP A 234 -29.22 -4.66 35.36
CA ASP A 234 -29.71 -5.45 36.48
C ASP A 234 -29.28 -6.90 36.32
N THR A 235 -28.33 -7.32 37.16
CA THR A 235 -27.93 -8.71 37.33
C THR A 235 -29.07 -9.47 37.99
N ARG A 236 -30.09 -9.84 37.21
CA ARG A 236 -31.13 -10.76 37.68
C ARG A 236 -30.60 -12.19 37.50
N ALA A 237 -30.22 -12.77 38.63
CA ALA A 237 -29.85 -14.17 38.79
C ALA A 237 -30.93 -15.09 38.18
N GLU A 238 -30.54 -15.89 37.18
CA GLU A 238 -31.24 -17.12 36.85
C GLU A 238 -30.61 -18.25 37.68
N ASP A 239 -31.30 -18.52 38.78
CA ASP A 239 -31.08 -19.64 39.67
C ASP A 239 -32.23 -20.61 39.40
N THR A 240 -32.03 -21.64 38.59
CA THR A 240 -32.97 -22.78 38.54
C THR A 240 -32.25 -24.08 38.21
N LYS A 241 -31.87 -24.76 39.29
CA LYS A 241 -31.79 -26.23 39.49
C LYS A 241 -32.28 -27.09 38.30
N GLU A 242 -31.38 -27.92 37.79
CA GLU A 242 -31.74 -29.15 37.10
C GLU A 242 -31.39 -30.35 38.03
N GLU A 243 -32.44 -30.98 38.53
CA GLU A 243 -32.43 -32.15 39.40
C GLU A 243 -32.35 -33.41 38.52
N ALA A 244 -31.16 -34.00 38.40
CA ALA A 244 -30.96 -35.24 37.66
C ALA A 244 -31.39 -36.44 38.53
N LYS A 245 -32.50 -37.06 38.13
CA LYS A 245 -33.04 -38.31 38.69
C LYS A 245 -32.45 -39.50 37.92
N GLU A 246 -31.60 -40.26 38.59
CA GLU A 246 -31.02 -41.53 38.10
C GLU A 246 -32.07 -42.66 38.07
N PRO A 247 -32.17 -43.47 36.99
CA PRO A 247 -32.98 -44.69 37.01
C PRO A 247 -32.19 -45.89 37.56
N PRO A 248 -32.86 -46.83 38.26
CA PRO A 248 -32.22 -48.00 38.85
C PRO A 248 -31.86 -49.04 37.78
N ALA A 249 -30.70 -49.67 37.96
CA ALA A 249 -30.26 -50.82 37.18
C ALA A 249 -31.11 -52.06 37.54
N GLU A 250 -31.78 -52.63 36.54
CA GLU A 250 -32.39 -53.95 36.66
C GLU A 250 -31.33 -55.05 36.42
N ALA A 251 -31.45 -56.10 37.22
CA ALA A 251 -30.60 -57.29 37.30
C ALA A 251 -31.15 -58.45 36.45
#